data_AF-A0A1X1WIJ9-F1
#
_entry.id   AF-A0A1X1WIJ9-F1
#
_cell.length_a   1.000
_cell.length_b   1.000
_cell.length_c   1.000
_cell.angle_alpha   90.00
_cell.angle_beta   90.00
_cell.angle_gamma   90.00
#
_symmetry.space_group_name_H-M   'P 1'
#
loop_
_entity.id
_entity.type
_entity.pdbx_description
1 polymer ?
#
loop_
_entity_poly.entity_id
_entity_poly.type
_entity_poly.pdbx_seq_one_letter_code
_entity_poly.pdbx_strand_id
1 'polypeptide(L)'
;MATAADKIKANAERLRQKTPAKSSAAEEPPAKDNPAPPARPSGGAAVRQKNVRRTVDLTPTAHRALDGWQSTVAERLGLARVTGQEVLAALVDRLLSDEELAEEVTQAIAANRD
;
A
#
# COMPACT_ATOMS: atom_id res chain seq x y z
N MET A 1 12.80 33.65 -9.65
CA MET A 1 11.87 32.78 -8.92
C MET A 1 11.38 31.72 -9.91
N ALA A 2 11.89 30.49 -9.86
CA ALA A 2 11.46 29.42 -10.79
C ALA A 2 10.13 28.82 -10.31
N THR A 3 9.16 28.74 -11.22
CA THR A 3 7.78 28.36 -10.92
C THR A 3 7.66 26.84 -10.76
N ALA A 4 6.63 26.35 -10.05
CA ALA A 4 6.42 24.91 -9.84
C ALA A 4 6.36 24.10 -11.15
N ALA A 5 5.94 24.73 -12.25
CA ALA A 5 5.94 24.15 -13.60
C ALA A 5 7.34 23.82 -14.13
N ASP A 6 8.36 24.64 -13.84
CA ASP A 6 9.75 24.41 -14.29
C ASP A 6 10.36 23.15 -13.65
N LYS A 7 10.00 22.87 -12.39
CA LYS A 7 10.49 21.71 -11.64
C LYS A 7 9.94 20.40 -12.22
N ILE A 8 8.72 20.41 -12.74
CA ILE A 8 8.07 19.23 -13.34
C ILE A 8 8.73 18.90 -14.68
N LYS A 9 8.97 19.92 -15.53
CA LYS A 9 9.64 19.74 -16.83
C LYS A 9 11.07 19.23 -16.68
N ALA A 10 11.81 19.73 -15.69
CA ALA A 10 13.17 19.28 -15.39
C ALA A 10 13.25 17.80 -14.93
N ASN A 11 12.24 17.32 -14.21
CA ASN A 11 12.20 15.91 -13.77
C ASN A 11 11.85 14.96 -14.93
N ALA A 12 10.93 15.37 -15.82
CA ALA A 12 10.56 14.60 -17.00
C ALA A 12 11.76 14.41 -17.97
N GLU A 13 12.61 15.43 -18.11
CA GLU A 13 13.78 15.37 -18.99
C GLU A 13 14.90 14.47 -18.44
N ARG A 14 15.09 14.46 -17.12
CA ARG A 14 16.01 13.52 -16.44
C ARG A 14 15.60 12.06 -16.63
N LEU A 15 14.31 11.74 -16.63
CA LEU A 15 13.83 10.38 -16.87
C LEU A 15 14.07 9.95 -18.34
N ARG A 16 13.88 10.87 -19.29
CA ARG A 16 14.17 10.62 -20.71
C ARG A 16 15.65 10.38 -20.99
N GLN A 17 16.55 11.13 -20.35
CA GLN A 17 17.99 10.94 -20.55
C GLN A 17 18.57 9.69 -19.85
N LYS A 18 17.87 9.13 -18.84
CA LYS A 18 18.33 7.94 -18.11
C LYS A 18 18.02 6.61 -18.82
N THR A 19 17.29 6.63 -19.94
CA THR A 19 16.93 5.42 -20.69
C THR A 19 17.64 5.41 -22.03
N PRO A 20 18.88 4.87 -22.14
CA PRO A 20 19.39 4.50 -23.44
C PRO A 20 18.60 3.29 -23.93
N ALA A 21 17.70 3.55 -24.86
CA ALA A 21 17.22 2.56 -25.81
C ALA A 21 18.46 1.91 -26.47
N LYS A 22 18.69 0.63 -26.19
CA LYS A 22 19.53 -0.21 -27.05
C LYS A 22 18.61 -1.11 -27.85
N SER A 23 18.56 -0.77 -29.13
CA SER A 23 17.75 -1.31 -30.20
C SER A 23 17.83 -2.83 -30.34
N SER A 24 16.71 -3.42 -30.74
CA SER A 24 16.65 -4.66 -31.49
C SER A 24 17.48 -4.54 -32.78
N ALA A 25 18.37 -5.49 -33.04
CA ALA A 25 18.62 -6.11 -34.34
C ALA A 25 19.75 -7.16 -34.24
N ALA A 26 19.44 -8.37 -34.72
CA ALA A 26 20.31 -9.43 -35.22
C ALA A 26 21.30 -10.12 -34.25
N GLU A 27 21.10 -11.44 -34.06
CA GLU A 27 21.97 -12.53 -34.57
C GLU A 27 21.93 -13.76 -33.64
N GLU A 28 21.45 -14.88 -34.17
CA GLU A 28 21.61 -16.27 -33.68
C GLU A 28 22.79 -16.89 -34.48
N PRO A 29 23.52 -17.98 -34.12
CA PRO A 29 23.72 -18.82 -32.88
C PRO A 29 25.24 -18.78 -32.41
N PRO A 30 25.84 -19.65 -31.52
CA PRO A 30 25.50 -21.04 -31.18
C PRO A 30 25.53 -21.49 -29.71
N ALA A 31 24.91 -22.67 -29.56
CA ALA A 31 24.86 -23.61 -28.44
C ALA A 31 25.85 -23.37 -27.29
N LYS A 32 25.29 -23.05 -26.12
CA LYS A 32 25.91 -23.33 -24.83
C LYS A 32 25.03 -24.30 -24.07
N ASP A 33 25.62 -25.46 -23.85
CA ASP A 33 25.27 -26.46 -22.85
C ASP A 33 24.84 -25.76 -21.54
N ASN A 34 23.57 -25.89 -21.18
CA ASN A 34 23.06 -25.40 -19.91
C ASN A 34 22.31 -26.56 -19.23
N PRO A 35 22.78 -27.08 -18.09
CA PRO A 35 22.11 -28.18 -17.42
C PRO A 35 20.72 -27.71 -16.95
N ALA A 36 19.72 -28.55 -17.23
CA ALA A 36 18.32 -28.30 -16.93
C ALA A 36 18.13 -27.87 -15.45
N PRO A 37 17.34 -26.81 -15.15
CA PRO A 37 17.00 -26.48 -13.78
C PRO A 37 16.17 -27.62 -13.16
N PRO A 38 16.34 -27.94 -11.87
CA PRO A 38 15.52 -28.93 -11.20
C PRO A 38 14.05 -28.49 -11.24
N ALA A 39 13.18 -29.44 -11.60
CA ALA A 39 11.73 -29.27 -11.65
C ALA A 39 11.23 -28.65 -10.34
N ARG A 40 10.66 -27.45 -10.41
CA ARG A 40 9.98 -26.83 -9.27
C ARG A 40 8.80 -27.73 -8.91
N PRO A 41 8.60 -28.10 -7.63
CA PRO A 41 7.42 -28.85 -7.25
C PRO A 41 6.19 -28.03 -7.65
N SER A 42 5.29 -28.66 -8.40
CA SER A 42 3.96 -28.14 -8.69
C SER A 42 3.16 -28.10 -7.39
N GLY A 43 3.48 -27.13 -6.53
CA GLY A 43 2.66 -26.78 -5.40
C GLY A 43 1.35 -26.24 -5.95
N GLY A 44 0.25 -26.92 -5.62
CA GLY A 44 -1.10 -26.51 -5.99
C GLY A 44 -1.25 -25.01 -5.78
N ALA A 45 -1.74 -24.32 -6.82
CA ALA A 45 -1.92 -22.89 -6.79
C ALA A 45 -2.93 -22.55 -5.68
N ALA A 46 -2.43 -22.25 -4.48
CA ALA A 46 -3.22 -21.65 -3.43
C ALA A 46 -3.76 -20.35 -4.03
N VAL A 47 -5.07 -20.31 -4.24
CA VAL A 47 -5.75 -19.15 -4.79
C VAL A 47 -5.54 -18.02 -3.77
N ARG A 48 -4.57 -17.16 -4.05
CA ARG A 48 -4.27 -16.00 -3.21
C ARG A 48 -5.49 -15.09 -3.26
N GLN A 49 -6.32 -15.13 -2.21
CA GLN A 49 -7.41 -14.18 -2.06
C GLN A 49 -6.81 -12.78 -2.03
N LYS A 50 -7.35 -11.91 -2.88
CA LYS A 50 -6.87 -10.53 -3.03
C LYS A 50 -7.57 -9.68 -1.99
N ASN A 51 -6.82 -8.79 -1.34
CA ASN A 51 -7.38 -7.80 -0.42
C ASN A 51 -8.37 -6.88 -1.14
N VAL A 52 -9.50 -6.60 -0.50
CA VAL A 52 -10.50 -5.63 -0.97
C VAL A 52 -10.23 -4.28 -0.33
N ARG A 53 -10.17 -3.21 -1.13
CA ARG A 53 -9.94 -1.85 -0.64
C ARG A 53 -11.24 -1.23 -0.13
N ARG A 54 -11.17 -0.53 0.99
CA ARG A 54 -12.24 0.31 1.54
C ARG A 54 -11.70 1.72 1.73
N THR A 55 -12.48 2.73 1.35
CA THR A 55 -12.15 4.14 1.47
C THR A 55 -13.09 4.78 2.47
N VAL A 56 -12.57 5.68 3.31
CA VAL A 56 -13.34 6.44 4.31
C VAL A 56 -12.99 7.91 4.17
N ASP A 57 -14.02 8.75 4.14
CA ASP A 57 -13.86 10.19 4.14
C ASP A 57 -13.73 10.70 5.58
N LEU A 58 -12.64 11.40 5.85
CA LEU A 58 -12.37 12.01 7.15
C LEU A 58 -12.39 13.52 7.01
N THR A 59 -12.95 14.22 7.99
CA THR A 59 -12.79 15.67 8.07
C THR A 59 -11.31 16.02 8.27
N PRO A 60 -10.84 17.21 7.83
CA PRO A 60 -9.45 17.62 8.05
C PRO A 60 -9.02 17.56 9.52
N THR A 61 -9.94 17.89 10.43
CA THR A 61 -9.74 17.79 11.88
C THR A 61 -9.54 16.35 12.33
N ALA A 62 -10.40 15.42 11.89
CA ALA A 62 -10.29 14.00 12.24
C ALA A 62 -9.00 13.38 11.69
N HIS A 63 -8.63 13.72 10.46
CA HIS A 63 -7.38 13.25 9.86
C HIS A 63 -6.15 13.68 10.67
N ARG A 64 -6.07 14.96 11.06
CA ARG A 64 -4.97 15.49 11.89
C ARG A 64 -4.93 14.87 13.28
N ALA A 65 -6.08 14.64 13.90
CA ALA A 65 -6.18 13.97 15.20
C ALA A 65 -5.66 12.53 15.12
N LEU A 66 -6.03 11.80 14.06
CA LEU A 66 -5.55 10.44 13.83
C LEU A 66 -4.03 10.39 13.64
N ASP A 67 -3.46 11.29 12.84
CA ASP A 67 -2.01 11.35 12.61
C ASP A 67 -1.21 11.62 13.90
N GLY A 68 -1.72 12.51 14.76
CA GLY A 68 -1.13 12.80 16.07
C GLY A 68 -1.17 11.60 17.01
N TRP A 69 -2.32 10.91 17.07
CA TRP A 69 -2.45 9.68 17.83
C TRP A 69 -1.51 8.58 17.32
N GLN A 70 -1.40 8.38 16.00
CA GLN A 70 -0.48 7.41 15.40
C GLN A 70 0.98 7.67 15.77
N SER A 71 1.39 8.94 15.79
CA SER A 71 2.74 9.33 16.20
C SER A 71 3.00 8.95 17.66
N THR A 72 2.02 9.20 18.53
CA THR A 72 2.09 8.84 19.96
C THR A 72 2.15 7.32 20.15
N VAL A 73 1.38 6.55 19.38
CA VAL A 73 1.41 5.08 19.45
C VAL A 73 2.71 4.52 18.90
N ALA A 74 3.24 5.08 17.80
CA ALA A 74 4.52 4.68 17.25
C ALA A 74 5.65 4.84 18.28
N GLU A 75 5.67 5.97 18.98
CA GLU A 75 6.61 6.21 20.09
C GLU A 75 6.47 5.15 21.19
N ARG A 76 5.24 4.87 21.64
CA ARG A 76 4.98 3.86 22.68
C ARG A 76 5.41 2.45 22.29
N LEU A 77 5.26 2.10 21.01
CA LEU A 77 5.63 0.79 20.47
C LEU A 77 7.11 0.72 20.05
N GLY A 78 7.85 1.83 20.09
CA GLY A 78 9.21 1.91 19.57
C GLY A 78 9.30 1.71 18.05
N LEU A 79 8.22 2.00 17.32
CA LEU A 79 8.14 1.87 15.87
C LEU A 79 8.45 3.21 15.19
N ALA A 80 9.02 3.14 13.99
CA ALA A 80 9.27 4.34 13.20
C ALA A 80 7.97 5.04 12.77
N ARG A 81 6.88 4.28 12.57
CA ARG A 81 5.55 4.80 12.24
C ARG A 81 4.48 3.75 12.50
N VAL A 82 3.26 4.21 12.74
CA VAL A 82 2.03 3.42 12.68
C VAL A 82 1.21 3.99 11.54
N THR A 83 0.81 3.16 10.58
CA THR A 83 0.06 3.61 9.41
C THR A 83 -1.45 3.60 9.65
N GLY A 84 -2.19 4.49 9.00
CA GLY A 84 -3.66 4.46 9.03
C GLY A 84 -4.25 3.13 8.57
N GLN A 85 -3.57 2.42 7.66
CA GLN A 85 -4.02 1.10 7.24
C GLN A 85 -3.95 0.06 8.38
N GLU A 86 -2.86 0.04 9.15
CA GLU A 86 -2.73 -0.87 10.30
C GLU A 86 -3.80 -0.58 11.36
N VAL A 87 -4.07 0.70 11.60
CA VAL A 87 -5.09 1.14 12.53
C VAL A 87 -6.47 0.70 12.08
N LEU A 88 -6.84 0.97 10.82
CA LEU A 88 -8.15 0.60 10.29
C LEU A 88 -8.32 -0.93 10.23
N ALA A 89 -7.27 -1.67 9.87
CA ALA A 89 -7.31 -3.14 9.87
C ALA A 89 -7.56 -3.67 11.29
N ALA A 90 -6.79 -3.19 12.28
CA ALA A 90 -6.96 -3.62 13.68
C ALA A 90 -8.34 -3.26 14.25
N LEU A 91 -8.89 -2.09 13.90
CA LEU A 91 -10.25 -1.70 14.30
C LEU A 91 -11.31 -2.60 13.67
N VAL A 92 -11.18 -2.96 12.39
CA VAL A 92 -12.10 -3.89 11.73
C VAL A 92 -11.99 -5.28 12.34
N ASP A 93 -10.77 -5.78 12.57
CA ASP A 93 -10.58 -7.10 13.18
C ASP A 93 -11.19 -7.16 14.58
N ARG A 94 -11.03 -6.10 15.39
CA ARG A 94 -11.67 -5.99 16.70
C ARG A 94 -13.18 -5.92 16.59
N LEU A 95 -13.72 -5.07 15.70
CA LEU A 95 -15.17 -4.94 15.46
C LEU A 95 -15.82 -6.29 15.11
N LEU A 96 -15.12 -7.14 14.36
CA LEU A 96 -15.64 -8.45 13.93
C LEU A 96 -15.44 -9.57 14.95
N SER A 97 -14.67 -9.33 16.02
CA SER A 97 -14.32 -10.32 17.04
C SER A 97 -14.91 -10.02 18.43
N ASP A 98 -15.40 -8.80 18.64
CA ASP A 98 -15.87 -8.26 19.94
C ASP A 98 -17.33 -7.80 19.78
N GLU A 99 -18.28 -8.57 20.33
CA GLU A 99 -19.73 -8.34 20.19
C GLU A 99 -20.18 -7.04 20.89
N GLU A 100 -19.58 -6.71 22.03
CA GLU A 100 -19.88 -5.46 22.75
C GLU A 100 -19.50 -4.25 21.91
N LEU A 101 -18.29 -4.27 21.32
CA LEU A 101 -17.85 -3.22 20.41
C LEU A 101 -18.76 -3.11 19.17
N ALA A 102 -19.23 -4.24 18.63
CA ALA A 102 -20.14 -4.25 17.48
C ALA A 102 -21.48 -3.58 17.80
N GLU A 103 -22.02 -3.83 18.99
CA GLU A 103 -23.24 -3.18 19.48
C GLU A 103 -23.03 -1.67 19.69
N GLU A 104 -21.94 -1.27 20.35
CA GLU A 104 -21.60 0.16 20.53
C GLU A 104 -21.50 0.91 19.20
N VAL A 105 -20.82 0.32 18.21
CA VAL A 105 -20.67 0.91 16.87
C VAL A 105 -22.02 0.97 16.16
N THR A 106 -22.86 -0.05 16.31
CA THR A 106 -24.22 -0.07 15.74
C THR A 106 -25.07 1.05 16.31
N GLN A 107 -25.04 1.27 17.63
CA GLN A 107 -25.75 2.37 18.29
C GLN A 107 -25.23 3.75 17.86
N ALA A 108 -23.91 3.91 17.74
CA ALA A 108 -23.31 5.16 17.25
C ALA A 108 -23.72 5.47 15.81
N ILE A 109 -23.83 4.46 14.95
CA ILE A 109 -24.32 4.63 13.57
C ILE A 109 -25.79 5.05 13.56
N ALA A 110 -26.64 4.44 14.41
CA ALA A 110 -28.05 4.81 14.52
C ALA A 110 -28.20 6.28 14.95
N ALA A 111 -27.50 6.70 16.01
CA ALA A 111 -27.59 8.05 16.56
C ALA A 111 -27.13 9.16 15.58
N ASN A 112 -26.28 8.85 14.61
CA ASN A 112 -25.81 9.82 13.61
C ASN A 112 -26.74 9.93 12.39
N ARG A 113 -27.81 9.12 12.35
CA ARG A 113 -28.72 9.01 11.21
C ARG A 113 -30.09 9.64 11.48
N ASP A 114 -30.43 9.82 12.75
CA ASP A 114 -31.54 10.64 13.24
C ASP A 114 -31.18 12.14 13.23
#